data_AF-A0A1F5YM28-F1
#
_entry.id   AF-A0A1F5YM28-F1
#
_cell.length_a   1.000
_cell.length_b   1.000
_cell.length_c   1.000
_cell.angle_alpha   90.00
_cell.angle_beta   90.00
_cell.angle_gamma   90.00
#
_symmetry.space_group_name_H-M   'P 1'
#
loop_
_entity.id
_entity.type
_entity.pdbx_description
1 polymer ?
#
loop_
_entity_poly.entity_id
_entity_poly.type
_entity_poly.pdbx_seq_one_letter_code
_entity_poly.pdbx_strand_id
1 'polypeptide(L)'
;MIDRRQFIALSGVSLATGCATRSTGIPATGGGKDPVTEGRYYPPVTQINPPGHQVIHDRATYIEQYKYENWIPPRKWNDDAVLWQDFSNRWGQGILPIQRRPLQILEGLYLLGPDDYHQCIYLWDTGEGLLLVDPSYSRFQNMIETQIRQLGYRLEDVKWVLLTHMHWDHSQSAAAWEKRGVKVYIHAADADYITGRKDPGGPESVLAVVSPVVFEDGAELEFGKLKMRAIHTPGHTPGSACQSLSWLGTPVLISGDIVLDWGRHAWMGADYCNWDQYLASLWKLHGDKDAALWQMLLPGHGTIDLDGTGDSLYAVIQIVSEIMRRRRAGSTIDWLNPYEVFWQLKQEGGKELEVLRS
;
A
#
# COMPACT_ATOMS: atom_id res chain seq x y z
N MET A 1 9.14 17.53 27.92
CA MET A 1 9.10 18.92 27.40
C MET A 1 10.23 19.07 26.40
N ILE A 2 9.89 18.99 25.12
CA ILE A 2 10.79 19.28 23.99
C ILE A 2 10.17 20.48 23.26
N ASP A 3 11.01 21.45 22.93
CA ASP A 3 10.72 22.85 22.61
C ASP A 3 9.98 23.04 21.26
N ARG A 4 8.99 23.93 21.23
CA ARG A 4 8.08 24.26 20.12
C ARG A 4 8.67 25.30 19.13
N ARG A 5 9.98 25.32 18.88
CA ARG A 5 10.63 26.40 18.08
C ARG A 5 11.46 25.96 16.86
N GLN A 6 11.28 24.75 16.35
CA GLN A 6 11.99 24.31 15.12
C GLN A 6 11.12 24.00 13.89
N PHE A 7 9.84 24.37 13.89
CA PHE A 7 9.02 24.33 12.67
C PHE A 7 8.32 25.68 12.48
N ILE A 8 9.04 26.61 11.87
CA ILE A 8 8.57 27.70 10.98
C ILE A 8 9.85 28.36 10.44
N ALA A 9 9.90 28.55 9.12
CA ALA A 9 10.94 29.21 8.30
C ALA A 9 11.92 28.30 7.55
N LEU A 10 11.46 27.75 6.43
CA LEU A 10 12.23 27.73 5.18
C LEU A 10 11.33 28.17 4.01
N SER A 11 10.82 29.39 4.11
CA SER A 11 10.43 30.20 2.96
C SER A 11 11.48 31.29 2.81
N GLY A 12 12.34 31.19 1.78
CA GLY A 12 13.25 32.27 1.41
C GLY A 12 14.73 31.90 1.38
N VAL A 13 15.15 31.17 0.35
CA VAL A 13 16.49 31.36 -0.21
C VAL A 13 16.29 31.94 -1.61
N SER A 14 16.73 33.18 -1.77
CA SER A 14 16.92 33.86 -3.04
C SER A 14 17.95 33.09 -3.86
N LEU A 15 17.51 32.47 -4.96
CA LEU A 15 18.41 32.02 -6.03
C LEU A 15 18.57 33.18 -7.01
N ALA A 16 19.71 33.86 -6.90
CA ALA A 16 20.20 34.75 -7.93
C ALA A 16 20.48 33.95 -9.21
N THR A 17 19.67 34.23 -10.23
CA THR A 17 19.97 34.30 -11.67
C THR A 17 21.10 33.41 -12.22
N GLY A 18 20.71 32.46 -13.08
CA GLY A 18 21.52 32.05 -14.23
C GLY A 18 21.42 30.57 -14.57
N CYS A 19 20.48 30.19 -15.44
CA CYS A 19 20.76 29.53 -16.74
C CYS A 19 19.47 28.98 -17.37
N ALA A 20 19.11 29.56 -18.52
CA ALA A 20 18.32 29.03 -19.63
C ALA A 20 17.06 28.19 -19.34
N THR A 21 15.91 28.87 -19.43
CA THR A 21 14.63 28.30 -19.82
C THR A 21 14.72 27.52 -21.13
N ARG A 22 14.28 26.25 -21.14
CA ARG A 22 13.63 25.64 -22.31
C ARG A 22 12.29 25.07 -21.89
N SER A 23 11.26 25.87 -22.16
CA SER A 23 9.89 25.42 -22.27
C SER A 23 9.75 24.47 -23.47
N THR A 24 9.30 23.26 -23.22
CA THR A 24 8.60 22.43 -24.20
C THR A 24 7.31 22.02 -23.51
N GLY A 25 6.21 22.76 -23.64
CA GLY A 25 5.42 22.77 -24.87
C GLY A 25 4.63 21.45 -24.92
N ILE A 26 3.48 21.42 -24.25
CA ILE A 26 2.48 20.35 -24.41
C ILE A 26 1.95 20.44 -25.84
N PRO A 27 2.03 19.40 -26.68
CA PRO A 27 1.18 19.30 -27.84
C PRO A 27 -0.12 18.60 -27.44
N ALA A 28 -1.22 19.35 -27.50
CA ALA A 28 -2.52 18.74 -27.75
C ALA A 28 -2.51 18.22 -29.21
N THR A 29 -2.88 16.96 -29.41
CA THR A 29 -3.74 16.40 -30.49
C THR A 29 -3.37 14.96 -30.83
N GLY A 30 -4.41 14.16 -31.09
CA GLY A 30 -4.33 13.01 -31.99
C GLY A 30 -4.28 11.65 -31.29
N GLY A 31 -5.28 10.82 -31.53
CA GLY A 31 -5.24 9.39 -31.20
C GLY A 31 -3.96 8.77 -31.75
N GLY A 32 -3.09 8.35 -30.84
CA GLY A 32 -1.76 7.84 -31.15
C GLY A 32 -1.36 6.90 -30.03
N LYS A 33 -0.94 5.69 -30.41
CA LYS A 33 -0.58 4.56 -29.55
C LYS A 33 0.31 5.00 -28.37
N ASP A 34 0.02 4.45 -27.20
CA ASP A 34 0.87 4.52 -25.99
C ASP A 34 2.35 4.36 -26.36
N PRO A 35 3.27 5.14 -25.76
CA PRO A 35 4.70 4.98 -26.01
C PRO A 35 5.15 3.64 -25.41
N VAL A 36 5.16 2.63 -26.28
CA VAL A 36 5.64 1.27 -26.00
C VAL A 36 7.15 1.32 -25.74
N THR A 37 7.55 1.37 -24.47
CA THR A 37 8.88 0.97 -23.99
C THR A 37 9.03 -0.54 -24.16
N GLU A 38 9.33 -1.04 -25.36
CA GLU A 38 9.42 -2.48 -25.71
C GLU A 38 8.27 -3.40 -25.19
N GLY A 39 7.15 -2.83 -24.72
CA GLY A 39 5.93 -3.54 -24.32
C GLY A 39 5.99 -4.38 -23.04
N ARG A 40 7.09 -4.33 -22.27
CA ARG A 40 7.27 -5.25 -21.12
C ARG A 40 6.59 -4.79 -19.84
N TYR A 41 6.51 -3.49 -19.61
CA TYR A 41 5.85 -2.86 -18.46
C TYR A 41 5.43 -1.44 -18.79
N TYR A 42 4.54 -0.89 -17.96
CA TYR A 42 4.11 0.50 -18.03
C TYR A 42 4.95 1.37 -17.09
N PRO A 43 5.21 2.65 -17.43
CA PRO A 43 5.77 3.61 -16.50
C PRO A 43 4.73 4.04 -15.44
N PRO A 44 5.16 4.44 -14.22
CA PRO A 44 4.25 4.89 -13.18
C PRO A 44 3.58 6.19 -13.58
N VAL A 45 2.25 6.21 -13.49
CA VAL A 45 1.50 7.47 -13.51
C VAL A 45 1.46 8.00 -12.10
N THR A 46 2.22 9.05 -11.83
CA THR A 46 2.31 9.68 -10.52
C THR A 46 1.40 10.91 -10.42
N GLN A 47 0.87 11.14 -9.21
CA GLN A 47 0.03 12.29 -8.88
C GLN A 47 0.46 12.86 -7.53
N ILE A 48 -0.06 14.04 -7.19
CA ILE A 48 0.13 14.65 -5.88
C ILE A 48 -1.14 14.44 -5.05
N ASN A 49 -1.04 13.76 -3.92
CA ASN A 49 -2.17 13.62 -2.97
C ASN A 49 -2.34 14.93 -2.16
N PRO A 50 -3.41 15.10 -1.36
CA PRO A 50 -3.69 16.38 -0.70
C PRO A 50 -2.67 16.81 0.34
N PRO A 51 -1.99 15.90 1.07
CA PRO A 51 -0.79 16.24 1.85
C PRO A 51 0.36 16.81 1.04
N GLY A 52 0.44 16.54 -0.26
CA GLY A 52 1.50 17.02 -1.14
C GLY A 52 2.50 15.94 -1.58
N HIS A 53 2.23 14.66 -1.31
CA HIS A 53 3.11 13.54 -1.60
C HIS A 53 2.95 13.05 -3.03
N GLN A 54 4.05 12.57 -3.61
CA GLN A 54 4.03 11.89 -4.89
C GLN A 54 3.54 10.46 -4.69
N VAL A 55 2.45 10.11 -5.37
CA VAL A 55 1.77 8.82 -5.18
C VAL A 55 1.42 8.15 -6.50
N ILE A 56 1.28 6.83 -6.47
CA ILE A 56 0.73 6.03 -7.57
C ILE A 56 -0.67 5.54 -7.13
N HIS A 57 -1.69 6.22 -7.62
CA HIS A 57 -3.08 5.92 -7.28
C HIS A 57 -3.55 4.61 -7.92
N ASP A 58 -4.32 3.85 -7.14
CA ASP A 58 -5.27 2.92 -7.71
C ASP A 58 -6.57 3.63 -8.15
N ARG A 59 -7.47 2.90 -8.80
CA ARG A 59 -8.72 3.47 -9.30
C ARG A 59 -9.59 4.04 -8.18
N ALA A 60 -9.67 3.38 -7.02
CA ALA A 60 -10.53 3.86 -5.93
C ALA A 60 -10.01 5.16 -5.35
N THR A 61 -8.71 5.23 -5.10
CA THR A 61 -8.12 6.39 -4.47
C THR A 61 -8.10 7.58 -5.40
N TYR A 62 -7.97 7.35 -6.71
CA TYR A 62 -8.21 8.38 -7.72
C TYR A 62 -9.61 9.02 -7.60
N ILE A 63 -10.66 8.21 -7.39
CA ILE A 63 -12.04 8.71 -7.26
C ILE A 63 -12.24 9.47 -5.95
N GLU A 64 -11.70 8.95 -4.85
CA GLU A 64 -11.79 9.63 -3.53
C GLU A 64 -11.00 10.94 -3.51
N GLN A 65 -9.86 11.00 -4.19
CA GLN A 65 -9.11 12.24 -4.44
C GLN A 65 -9.94 13.26 -5.22
N TYR A 66 -10.55 12.82 -6.33
CA TYR A 66 -11.39 13.68 -7.14
C TYR A 66 -12.56 14.25 -6.32
N LYS A 67 -13.19 13.43 -5.46
CA LYS A 67 -14.23 13.90 -4.53
C LYS A 67 -13.65 14.94 -3.58
N TYR A 68 -12.53 14.67 -2.93
CA TYR A 68 -11.89 15.61 -2.00
C TYR A 68 -11.64 16.99 -2.60
N GLU A 69 -11.22 17.06 -3.85
CA GLU A 69 -10.96 18.33 -4.53
C GLU A 69 -12.23 19.06 -4.97
N ASN A 70 -13.28 18.32 -5.33
CA ASN A 70 -14.45 18.86 -6.02
C ASN A 70 -15.75 18.77 -5.21
N TRP A 71 -15.68 18.37 -3.94
CA TRP A 71 -16.86 18.19 -3.10
C TRP A 71 -17.58 19.50 -2.81
N ILE A 72 -18.92 19.50 -2.96
CA ILE A 72 -19.78 20.64 -2.65
C ILE A 72 -20.97 20.16 -1.81
N PRO A 73 -21.10 20.60 -0.54
CA PRO A 73 -22.31 20.38 0.26
C PRO A 73 -23.58 20.92 -0.42
N PRO A 74 -24.77 20.33 -0.22
CA PRO A 74 -25.14 19.35 0.81
C PRO A 74 -25.05 17.88 0.36
N ARG A 75 -24.32 17.57 -0.71
CA ARG A 75 -24.12 16.19 -1.18
C ARG A 75 -23.56 15.34 -0.01
N LYS A 76 -23.95 14.07 0.10
CA LYS A 76 -23.38 13.10 1.05
C LYS A 76 -22.25 12.31 0.40
N TRP A 77 -21.10 12.20 1.09
CA TRP A 77 -19.84 11.67 0.54
C TRP A 77 -19.98 10.29 -0.14
N ASN A 78 -20.89 9.46 0.39
CA ASN A 78 -21.06 8.07 -0.01
C ASN A 78 -22.19 7.81 -1.04
N ASP A 79 -22.95 8.82 -1.47
CA ASP A 79 -24.15 8.63 -2.35
C ASP A 79 -23.80 8.60 -3.87
N ASP A 80 -22.56 8.28 -4.22
CA ASP A 80 -21.98 8.59 -5.54
C ASP A 80 -21.75 7.39 -6.47
N ALA A 81 -22.65 6.41 -6.44
CA ALA A 81 -22.58 5.25 -7.35
C ALA A 81 -22.46 5.67 -8.84
N VAL A 82 -23.09 6.79 -9.23
CA VAL A 82 -23.00 7.35 -10.58
C VAL A 82 -21.59 7.82 -10.93
N LEU A 83 -20.89 8.45 -9.98
CA LEU A 83 -19.51 8.93 -10.20
C LEU A 83 -18.55 7.75 -10.36
N TRP A 84 -18.72 6.72 -9.53
CA TRP A 84 -17.96 5.47 -9.65
C TRP A 84 -18.17 4.80 -11.02
N GLN A 85 -19.41 4.75 -11.50
CA GLN A 85 -19.72 4.19 -12.81
C GLN A 85 -19.11 5.02 -13.95
N ASP A 86 -19.22 6.35 -13.91
CA ASP A 86 -18.61 7.24 -14.91
C ASP A 86 -17.10 7.06 -14.99
N PHE A 87 -16.41 7.09 -13.85
CA PHE A 87 -14.96 6.92 -13.81
C PHE A 87 -14.53 5.53 -14.27
N SER A 88 -15.27 4.49 -13.90
CA SER A 88 -15.02 3.13 -14.39
C SER A 88 -15.19 3.03 -15.91
N ASN A 89 -16.20 3.70 -16.48
CA ASN A 89 -16.40 3.74 -17.93
C ASN A 89 -15.27 4.49 -18.65
N ARG A 90 -14.89 5.67 -18.15
CA ARG A 90 -13.80 6.49 -18.72
C ARG A 90 -12.45 5.77 -18.62
N TRP A 91 -12.24 5.02 -17.54
CA TRP A 91 -11.09 4.13 -17.41
C TRP A 91 -11.06 3.04 -18.48
N GLY A 92 -12.17 2.31 -18.67
CA GLY A 92 -12.27 1.25 -19.68
C GLY A 92 -12.06 1.76 -21.11
N GLN A 93 -12.30 3.06 -21.34
CA GLN A 93 -12.03 3.76 -22.60
C GLN A 93 -10.58 4.26 -22.73
N GLY A 94 -9.74 4.08 -21.71
CA GLY A 94 -8.37 4.59 -21.67
C GLY A 94 -8.25 6.10 -21.49
N ILE A 95 -9.32 6.77 -21.04
CA ILE A 95 -9.37 8.23 -20.90
C ILE A 95 -8.74 8.69 -19.58
N LEU A 96 -8.83 7.86 -18.53
CA LEU A 96 -8.25 8.20 -17.23
C LEU A 96 -6.79 7.75 -17.14
N PRO A 97 -5.89 8.63 -16.67
CA PRO A 97 -4.49 8.30 -16.46
C PRO A 97 -4.34 7.52 -15.14
N ILE A 98 -4.75 6.26 -15.16
CA ILE A 98 -4.62 5.34 -14.03
C ILE A 98 -3.70 4.19 -14.42
N GLN A 99 -3.04 3.64 -13.40
CA GLN A 99 -2.00 2.63 -13.55
C GLN A 99 -2.48 1.40 -14.32
N ARG A 100 -1.61 0.89 -15.19
CA ARG A 100 -1.73 -0.44 -15.81
C ARG A 100 -0.58 -1.31 -15.34
N ARG A 101 -0.80 -2.63 -15.26
CA ARG A 101 0.15 -3.62 -14.73
C ARG A 101 0.55 -4.63 -15.83
N PRO A 102 1.80 -5.12 -15.84
CA PRO A 102 2.84 -4.88 -14.85
C PRO A 102 3.45 -3.49 -14.99
N LEU A 103 3.74 -2.86 -13.87
CA LEU A 103 4.29 -1.52 -13.74
C LEU A 103 5.66 -1.62 -13.08
N GLN A 104 6.65 -0.85 -13.54
CA GLN A 104 7.91 -0.69 -12.82
C GLN A 104 7.84 0.52 -11.87
N ILE A 105 7.92 0.29 -10.56
CA ILE A 105 7.93 1.37 -9.54
C ILE A 105 9.34 1.96 -9.44
N LEU A 106 10.33 1.06 -9.24
CA LEU A 106 11.76 1.36 -9.26
C LEU A 106 12.46 0.30 -10.10
N GLU A 107 13.72 0.52 -10.46
CA GLU A 107 14.51 -0.52 -11.13
C GLU A 107 14.52 -1.81 -10.28
N GLY A 108 14.14 -2.94 -10.88
CA GLY A 108 14.01 -4.23 -10.21
C GLY A 108 12.80 -4.37 -9.27
N LEU A 109 11.93 -3.38 -9.12
CA LEU A 109 10.71 -3.44 -8.30
C LEU A 109 9.48 -3.18 -9.17
N TYR A 110 8.58 -4.16 -9.22
CA TYR A 110 7.39 -4.12 -10.05
C TYR A 110 6.10 -4.27 -9.24
N LEU A 111 5.05 -3.60 -9.71
CA LEU A 111 3.68 -3.84 -9.30
C LEU A 111 2.99 -4.77 -10.30
N LEU A 112 2.49 -5.89 -9.81
CA LEU A 112 1.69 -6.87 -10.53
C LEU A 112 0.24 -6.80 -10.04
N GLY A 113 -0.64 -7.54 -10.72
CA GLY A 113 -2.06 -7.62 -10.38
C GLY A 113 -2.96 -7.18 -11.55
N PRO A 114 -4.28 -7.37 -11.42
CA PRO A 114 -5.21 -6.81 -12.38
C PRO A 114 -5.29 -5.29 -12.21
N ASP A 115 -5.65 -4.57 -13.27
CA ASP A 115 -5.66 -3.10 -13.28
C ASP A 115 -6.84 -2.51 -12.46
N ASP A 116 -7.91 -3.28 -12.25
CA ASP A 116 -9.15 -2.84 -11.61
C ASP A 116 -9.35 -3.35 -10.18
N TYR A 117 -8.29 -3.90 -9.57
CA TYR A 117 -8.32 -4.44 -8.22
C TYR A 117 -7.37 -3.68 -7.30
N HIS A 118 -7.83 -3.48 -6.06
CA HIS A 118 -7.16 -2.63 -5.07
C HIS A 118 -5.87 -3.24 -4.54
N GLN A 119 -5.75 -4.55 -4.56
CA GLN A 119 -4.59 -5.21 -4.02
C GLN A 119 -3.32 -4.93 -4.81
N CYS A 120 -2.22 -4.74 -4.09
CA CYS A 120 -0.87 -4.61 -4.61
C CYS A 120 -0.13 -5.94 -4.47
N ILE A 121 0.46 -6.41 -5.57
CA ILE A 121 1.33 -7.59 -5.60
C ILE A 121 2.71 -7.09 -6.03
N TYR A 122 3.74 -7.31 -5.22
CA TYR A 122 5.08 -6.81 -5.54
C TYR A 122 5.98 -7.92 -6.06
N LEU A 123 6.73 -7.64 -7.12
CA LEU A 123 7.78 -8.52 -7.62
C LEU A 123 9.11 -7.80 -7.56
N TRP A 124 10.09 -8.44 -6.92
CA TRP A 124 11.44 -7.92 -6.78
C TRP A 124 12.43 -8.77 -7.55
N ASP A 125 13.20 -8.16 -8.44
CA ASP A 125 14.44 -8.73 -8.96
C ASP A 125 15.58 -8.48 -7.99
N THR A 126 15.98 -9.54 -7.29
CA THR A 126 17.02 -9.46 -6.26
C THR A 126 18.43 -9.70 -6.82
N GLY A 127 18.55 -9.92 -8.13
CA GLY A 127 19.79 -10.32 -8.81
C GLY A 127 20.18 -11.79 -8.66
N GLU A 128 19.57 -12.52 -7.71
CA GLU A 128 19.79 -13.96 -7.50
C GLU A 128 18.51 -14.79 -7.66
N GLY A 129 17.41 -14.14 -8.04
CA GLY A 129 16.07 -14.71 -8.15
C GLY A 129 15.02 -13.66 -7.84
N LEU A 130 13.77 -14.02 -8.04
CA LEU A 130 12.64 -13.15 -7.79
C LEU A 130 12.01 -13.44 -6.44
N LEU A 131 11.70 -12.36 -5.73
CA LEU A 131 10.81 -12.36 -4.57
C LEU A 131 9.43 -11.88 -5.02
N LEU A 132 8.40 -12.67 -4.72
CA LEU A 132 7.00 -12.28 -4.91
C LEU A 132 6.39 -11.99 -3.53
N VAL A 133 5.80 -10.81 -3.34
CA VAL A 133 5.16 -10.41 -2.08
C VAL A 133 3.65 -10.39 -2.27
N ASP A 134 2.93 -11.08 -1.39
CA ASP A 134 1.48 -11.21 -1.38
C ASP A 134 0.90 -11.60 -2.77
N PRO A 135 1.13 -12.84 -3.26
CA PRO A 135 0.77 -13.30 -4.61
C PRO A 135 -0.74 -13.42 -4.86
N SER A 136 -1.55 -12.86 -3.98
CA SER A 136 -2.97 -12.69 -4.14
C SER A 136 -3.78 -14.00 -4.18
N TYR A 137 -4.97 -13.93 -4.78
CA TYR A 137 -5.89 -15.02 -4.98
C TYR A 137 -5.37 -16.03 -6.01
N SER A 138 -5.73 -17.31 -5.81
CA SER A 138 -5.47 -18.37 -6.80
C SER A 138 -6.07 -18.08 -8.18
N ARG A 139 -7.20 -17.35 -8.25
CA ARG A 139 -7.80 -16.94 -9.53
C ARG A 139 -6.90 -16.00 -10.37
N PHE A 140 -5.96 -15.30 -9.74
CA PHE A 140 -5.02 -14.40 -10.40
C PHE A 140 -3.68 -15.05 -10.74
N GLN A 141 -3.46 -16.33 -10.36
CA GLN A 141 -2.23 -17.07 -10.61
C GLN A 141 -1.74 -16.96 -12.07
N ASN A 142 -2.60 -17.30 -13.04
CA ASN A 142 -2.24 -17.29 -14.46
C ASN A 142 -1.88 -15.89 -14.96
N MET A 143 -2.53 -14.85 -14.43
CA MET A 143 -2.25 -13.47 -14.78
C MET A 143 -0.90 -13.03 -14.19
N ILE A 144 -0.61 -13.34 -12.92
CA ILE A 144 0.70 -13.07 -12.32
C ILE A 144 1.82 -13.74 -13.12
N GLU A 145 1.64 -15.02 -13.46
CA GLU A 145 2.60 -15.75 -14.30
C GLU A 145 2.78 -15.13 -15.69
N THR A 146 1.71 -14.62 -16.28
CA THR A 146 1.76 -13.93 -17.58
C THR A 146 2.54 -12.63 -17.47
N GLN A 147 2.27 -11.84 -16.43
CA GLN A 147 2.96 -10.57 -16.17
C GLN A 147 4.46 -10.78 -15.88
N ILE A 148 4.82 -11.83 -15.11
CA ILE A 148 6.24 -12.20 -14.89
C ILE A 148 6.94 -12.51 -16.23
N ARG A 149 6.30 -13.29 -17.12
CA ARG A 149 6.84 -13.57 -18.45
C ARG A 149 6.91 -12.32 -19.33
N GLN A 150 5.93 -11.43 -19.23
CA GLN A 150 5.90 -10.15 -19.96
C GLN A 150 7.09 -9.25 -19.58
N LEU A 151 7.47 -9.26 -18.30
CA LEU A 151 8.66 -8.57 -17.80
C LEU A 151 9.98 -9.19 -18.32
N GLY A 152 9.92 -10.38 -18.94
CA GLY A 152 11.07 -11.08 -19.51
C GLY A 152 11.70 -12.10 -18.57
N TYR A 153 11.09 -12.37 -17.41
CA TYR A 153 11.53 -13.38 -16.47
C TYR A 153 10.91 -14.74 -16.76
N ARG A 154 11.55 -15.80 -16.26
CA ARG A 154 10.97 -17.14 -16.23
C ARG A 154 10.32 -17.39 -14.87
N LEU A 155 9.39 -18.35 -14.81
CA LEU A 155 8.71 -18.65 -13.54
C LEU A 155 9.65 -19.37 -12.56
N GLU A 156 10.65 -20.07 -13.08
CA GLU A 156 11.71 -20.72 -12.31
C GLU A 156 12.65 -19.69 -11.66
N ASP A 157 12.59 -18.42 -12.07
CA ASP A 157 13.34 -17.36 -11.42
C ASP A 157 12.67 -16.95 -10.10
N VAL A 158 11.37 -17.24 -9.89
CA VAL A 158 10.69 -17.02 -8.61
C VAL A 158 11.19 -18.05 -7.60
N LYS A 159 11.95 -17.58 -6.61
CA LYS A 159 12.56 -18.42 -5.57
C LYS A 159 11.88 -18.29 -4.22
N TRP A 160 11.24 -17.14 -3.99
CA TRP A 160 10.66 -16.78 -2.71
C TRP A 160 9.28 -16.15 -2.88
N VAL A 161 8.38 -16.51 -1.98
CA VAL A 161 7.15 -15.77 -1.68
C VAL A 161 7.27 -15.25 -0.26
N LEU A 162 6.95 -13.98 -0.04
CA LEU A 162 6.81 -13.40 1.29
C LEU A 162 5.36 -12.97 1.48
N LEU A 163 4.76 -13.38 2.59
CA LEU A 163 3.40 -13.01 2.99
C LEU A 163 3.46 -11.99 4.12
N THR A 164 2.80 -10.85 3.93
CA THR A 164 2.67 -9.83 4.99
C THR A 164 1.74 -10.32 6.11
N HIS A 165 0.72 -11.11 5.75
CA HIS A 165 -0.22 -11.73 6.67
C HIS A 165 -1.01 -12.87 6.00
N MET A 166 -1.81 -13.59 6.79
CA MET A 166 -2.50 -14.82 6.35
C MET A 166 -3.72 -14.61 5.46
N HIS A 167 -4.26 -13.39 5.34
CA HIS A 167 -5.51 -13.22 4.61
C HIS A 167 -5.42 -13.75 3.19
N TRP A 168 -6.49 -14.45 2.80
CA TRP A 168 -6.74 -15.06 1.51
C TRP A 168 -6.40 -14.17 0.31
N ASP A 169 -6.83 -12.90 0.36
CA ASP A 169 -6.50 -11.96 -0.68
C ASP A 169 -5.02 -11.73 -0.80
N HIS A 170 -4.17 -12.01 0.18
CA HIS A 170 -2.70 -11.92 0.11
C HIS A 170 -2.01 -13.27 -0.13
N SER A 171 -2.57 -14.35 0.43
CA SER A 171 -1.85 -15.61 0.62
C SER A 171 -2.31 -16.77 -0.26
N GLN A 172 -3.53 -16.73 -0.83
CA GLN A 172 -4.18 -17.92 -1.38
C GLN A 172 -3.42 -18.53 -2.59
N SER A 173 -2.73 -17.72 -3.39
CA SER A 173 -1.89 -18.17 -4.51
C SER A 173 -0.57 -18.81 -4.05
N ALA A 174 -0.10 -18.55 -2.83
CA ALA A 174 1.20 -19.01 -2.34
C ALA A 174 1.38 -20.52 -2.41
N ALA A 175 0.32 -21.30 -2.16
CA ALA A 175 0.36 -22.77 -2.24
C ALA A 175 0.68 -23.28 -3.66
N ALA A 176 0.28 -22.54 -4.71
CA ALA A 176 0.62 -22.91 -6.09
C ALA A 176 2.11 -22.67 -6.40
N TRP A 177 2.71 -21.65 -5.79
CA TRP A 177 4.15 -21.39 -5.88
C TRP A 177 4.95 -22.41 -5.07
N GLU A 178 4.52 -22.75 -3.85
CA GLU A 178 5.19 -23.77 -3.03
C GLU A 178 5.27 -25.12 -3.74
N LYS A 179 4.21 -25.52 -4.44
CA LYS A 179 4.19 -26.73 -5.29
C LYS A 179 5.23 -26.73 -6.41
N ARG A 180 5.79 -25.57 -6.77
CA ARG A 180 6.87 -25.40 -7.75
C ARG A 180 8.25 -25.36 -7.10
N GLY A 181 8.34 -25.58 -5.79
CA GLY A 181 9.58 -25.52 -5.02
C GLY A 181 9.96 -24.11 -4.52
N VAL A 182 9.05 -23.14 -4.65
CA VAL A 182 9.25 -21.78 -4.12
C VAL A 182 9.11 -21.78 -2.60
N LYS A 183 10.01 -21.12 -1.88
CA LYS A 183 9.92 -21.00 -0.43
C LYS A 183 8.92 -19.91 -0.04
N VAL A 184 7.92 -20.26 0.76
CA VAL A 184 6.92 -19.30 1.28
C VAL A 184 7.30 -18.87 2.69
N TYR A 185 7.40 -17.56 2.92
CA TYR A 185 7.74 -16.96 4.20
C TYR A 185 6.49 -16.32 4.81
N ILE A 186 6.25 -16.56 6.10
CA ILE A 186 5.18 -15.90 6.86
C ILE A 186 5.57 -15.76 8.33
N HIS A 187 4.98 -14.81 9.03
CA HIS A 187 5.15 -14.70 10.47
C HIS A 187 4.57 -15.93 11.19
N ALA A 188 5.25 -16.40 12.25
CA ALA A 188 4.90 -17.62 12.97
C ALA A 188 3.44 -17.63 13.48
N ALA A 189 2.93 -16.48 13.94
CA ALA A 189 1.56 -16.36 14.45
C ALA A 189 0.45 -16.56 13.40
N ASP A 190 0.81 -16.50 12.11
CA ASP A 190 -0.10 -16.67 10.98
C ASP A 190 0.09 -18.00 10.23
N ALA A 191 1.17 -18.74 10.54
CA ALA A 191 1.55 -19.96 9.84
C ALA A 191 0.48 -21.06 9.89
N ASP A 192 -0.20 -21.20 11.03
CA ASP A 192 -1.24 -22.23 11.18
C ASP A 192 -2.51 -21.93 10.36
N TYR A 193 -2.78 -20.66 10.05
CA TYR A 193 -3.88 -20.30 9.17
C TYR A 193 -3.59 -20.68 7.72
N ILE A 194 -2.41 -20.33 7.20
CA ILE A 194 -2.05 -20.64 5.81
C ILE A 194 -1.74 -22.11 5.58
N THR A 195 -1.50 -22.89 6.64
CA THR A 195 -1.35 -24.36 6.57
C THR A 195 -2.68 -25.10 6.76
N GLY A 196 -3.77 -24.37 7.02
CA GLY A 196 -5.08 -24.94 7.31
C GLY A 196 -5.17 -25.68 8.66
N ARG A 197 -4.16 -25.55 9.53
CA ARG A 197 -4.21 -26.07 10.91
C ARG A 197 -5.14 -25.26 11.81
N LYS A 198 -5.37 -24.00 11.45
CA LYS A 198 -6.34 -23.10 12.09
C LYS A 198 -7.28 -22.52 11.04
N ASP A 199 -8.58 -22.59 11.31
CA ASP A 199 -9.60 -21.99 10.45
C ASP A 199 -9.65 -20.47 10.71
N PRO A 200 -9.43 -19.62 9.70
CA PRO A 200 -9.66 -18.18 9.83
C PRO A 200 -11.15 -17.82 10.00
N GLY A 201 -12.07 -18.74 9.68
CA GLY A 201 -13.50 -18.45 9.58
C GLY A 201 -13.84 -17.69 8.30
N GLY A 202 -15.12 -17.67 7.93
CA GLY A 202 -15.60 -17.04 6.69
C GLY A 202 -15.75 -18.00 5.50
N PRO A 203 -16.19 -17.49 4.33
CA PRO A 203 -16.71 -18.33 3.24
C PRO A 203 -15.67 -19.10 2.41
N GLU A 204 -14.36 -18.96 2.67
CA GLU A 204 -13.32 -19.51 1.80
C GLU A 204 -12.23 -20.24 2.57
N SER A 205 -12.59 -21.42 3.09
CA SER A 205 -11.61 -22.41 3.53
C SER A 205 -10.87 -23.01 2.32
N VAL A 206 -9.55 -23.20 2.48
CA VAL A 206 -8.63 -24.07 1.70
C VAL A 206 -7.75 -23.37 0.65
N LEU A 207 -6.46 -23.19 0.98
CA LEU A 207 -5.34 -23.97 0.44
C LEU A 207 -4.16 -23.89 1.41
N ALA A 208 -3.66 -25.06 1.83
CA ALA A 208 -2.60 -25.18 2.82
C ALA A 208 -1.23 -25.09 2.15
N VAL A 209 -0.52 -23.97 2.29
CA VAL A 209 0.94 -23.99 2.22
C VAL A 209 1.41 -25.06 3.21
N VAL A 210 2.13 -26.07 2.74
CA VAL A 210 2.42 -27.28 3.51
C VAL A 210 3.53 -27.05 4.53
N SER A 211 4.57 -26.32 4.12
CA SER A 211 5.79 -26.14 4.91
C SER A 211 6.34 -24.72 4.75
N PRO A 212 5.62 -23.70 5.25
CA PRO A 212 6.13 -22.33 5.22
C PRO A 212 7.41 -22.21 6.06
N VAL A 213 8.30 -21.34 5.62
CA VAL A 213 9.40 -20.81 6.42
C VAL A 213 8.82 -19.76 7.36
N VAL A 214 8.85 -20.02 8.66
CA VAL A 214 8.32 -19.09 9.66
C VAL A 214 9.38 -18.10 10.11
N PHE A 215 8.98 -16.86 10.33
CA PHE A 215 9.81 -15.82 10.96
C PHE A 215 9.09 -15.17 12.14
N GLU A 216 9.84 -14.45 12.98
CA GLU A 216 9.35 -13.72 14.14
C GLU A 216 9.72 -12.24 14.06
N ASP A 217 9.29 -11.45 15.05
CA ASP A 217 9.63 -10.03 15.16
C ASP A 217 11.15 -9.79 15.14
N GLY A 218 11.59 -8.81 14.36
CA GLY A 218 13.00 -8.43 14.25
C GLY A 218 13.85 -9.39 13.40
N ALA A 219 13.27 -10.41 12.77
CA ALA A 219 14.01 -11.28 11.87
C ALA A 219 14.59 -10.51 10.68
N GLU A 220 15.86 -10.76 10.38
CA GLU A 220 16.53 -10.28 9.16
C GLU A 220 16.31 -11.32 8.06
N LEU A 221 15.53 -10.95 7.04
CA LEU A 221 15.20 -11.79 5.89
C LEU A 221 16.08 -11.41 4.71
N GLU A 222 16.72 -12.40 4.10
CA GLU A 222 17.61 -12.21 2.95
C GLU A 222 17.12 -12.99 1.73
N PHE A 223 16.90 -12.26 0.64
CA PHE A 223 16.47 -12.78 -0.65
C PHE A 223 17.46 -12.28 -1.71
N GLY A 224 18.50 -13.06 -2.00
CA GLY A 224 19.61 -12.58 -2.83
C GLY A 224 20.25 -11.32 -2.24
N LYS A 225 20.29 -10.23 -3.03
CA LYS A 225 20.81 -8.93 -2.57
C LYS A 225 19.82 -8.12 -1.74
N LEU A 226 18.54 -8.49 -1.75
CA LEU A 226 17.50 -7.79 -0.99
C LEU A 226 17.55 -8.25 0.46
N LYS A 227 17.71 -7.30 1.38
CA LYS A 227 17.64 -7.54 2.83
C LYS A 227 16.52 -6.70 3.42
N MET A 228 15.75 -7.30 4.30
CA MET A 228 14.68 -6.61 5.01
C MET A 228 14.56 -7.12 6.44
N ARG A 229 14.14 -6.24 7.35
CA ARG A 229 13.84 -6.57 8.73
C ARG A 229 12.34 -6.65 8.93
N ALA A 230 11.88 -7.78 9.47
CA ALA A 230 10.50 -7.96 9.86
C ALA A 230 10.17 -7.16 11.12
N ILE A 231 9.02 -6.50 11.12
CA ILE A 231 8.44 -5.80 12.27
C ILE A 231 7.07 -6.40 12.51
N HIS A 232 6.92 -7.19 13.57
CA HIS A 232 5.63 -7.76 13.94
C HIS A 232 4.68 -6.66 14.38
N THR A 233 3.53 -6.61 13.73
CA THR A 233 2.51 -5.56 13.82
C THR A 233 1.12 -6.20 13.91
N PRO A 234 0.82 -6.96 14.99
CA PRO A 234 -0.45 -7.65 15.13
C PRO A 234 -1.61 -6.66 15.27
N GLY A 235 -2.82 -7.15 15.00
CA GLY A 235 -4.06 -6.41 15.20
C GLY A 235 -5.02 -6.62 14.05
N HIS A 236 -4.56 -6.45 12.81
CA HIS A 236 -5.34 -6.82 11.63
C HIS A 236 -5.43 -8.34 11.50
N THR A 237 -4.29 -9.02 11.65
CA THR A 237 -4.22 -10.46 11.93
C THR A 237 -3.27 -10.70 13.11
N PRO A 238 -3.24 -11.92 13.69
CA PRO A 238 -2.26 -12.27 14.72
C PRO A 238 -0.81 -12.18 14.25
N GLY A 239 -0.53 -12.45 12.98
CA GLY A 239 0.82 -12.49 12.40
C GLY A 239 1.13 -11.39 11.39
N SER A 240 0.30 -10.35 11.23
CA SER A 240 0.63 -9.22 10.37
C SER A 240 2.02 -8.67 10.69
N ALA A 241 2.87 -8.53 9.67
CA ALA A 241 4.23 -8.05 9.82
C ALA A 241 4.63 -7.12 8.66
N CYS A 242 5.01 -5.89 9.01
CA CYS A 242 5.62 -4.96 8.07
C CYS A 242 7.11 -5.31 7.85
N GLN A 243 7.68 -4.87 6.72
CA GLN A 243 9.08 -5.10 6.37
C GLN A 243 9.78 -3.77 6.13
N SER A 244 10.82 -3.49 6.92
CA SER A 244 11.70 -2.32 6.75
C SER A 244 12.90 -2.73 5.89
N LEU A 245 13.19 -1.98 4.83
CA LEU A 245 14.33 -2.25 3.95
C LEU A 245 14.86 -0.99 3.28
N SER A 246 15.97 -1.12 2.56
CA SER A 246 16.42 -0.13 1.58
C SER A 246 16.69 -0.79 0.24
N TRP A 247 16.22 -0.17 -0.84
CA TRP A 247 16.46 -0.62 -2.20
C TRP A 247 16.98 0.53 -3.05
N LEU A 248 18.16 0.33 -3.65
CA LEU A 248 18.83 1.35 -4.47
C LEU A 248 18.99 2.71 -3.75
N GLY A 249 19.17 2.67 -2.42
CA GLY A 249 19.30 3.86 -1.58
C GLY A 249 17.98 4.46 -1.09
N THR A 250 16.83 3.98 -1.59
CA THR A 250 15.50 4.40 -1.12
C THR A 250 15.09 3.56 0.08
N PRO A 251 14.82 4.14 1.26
CA PRO A 251 14.25 3.41 2.39
C PRO A 251 12.76 3.15 2.16
N VAL A 252 12.33 1.90 2.34
CA VAL A 252 10.98 1.43 2.00
C VAL A 252 10.37 0.71 3.20
N LEU A 253 9.07 0.92 3.41
CA LEU A 253 8.23 0.12 4.30
C LEU A 253 7.21 -0.67 3.46
N ILE A 254 7.31 -2.00 3.46
CA ILE A 254 6.19 -2.85 3.03
C ILE A 254 5.26 -2.98 4.23
N SER A 255 4.10 -2.35 4.18
CA SER A 255 3.20 -2.27 5.33
C SER A 255 2.11 -3.32 5.33
N GLY A 256 1.86 -3.99 4.20
CA GLY A 256 0.68 -4.82 4.01
C GLY A 256 -0.58 -4.02 4.39
N ASP A 257 -1.36 -4.59 5.30
CA ASP A 257 -2.65 -4.03 5.74
C ASP A 257 -2.55 -3.30 7.09
N ILE A 258 -1.37 -2.79 7.43
CA ILE A 258 -1.17 -2.03 8.68
C ILE A 258 -1.19 -0.53 8.44
N VAL A 259 -0.52 -0.06 7.40
CA VAL A 259 -0.47 1.36 7.03
C VAL A 259 -0.82 1.48 5.56
N LEU A 260 -1.94 2.13 5.26
CA LEU A 260 -2.32 2.46 3.89
C LEU A 260 -2.24 3.99 3.70
N ASP A 261 -2.21 4.42 2.44
CA ASP A 261 -2.05 5.83 2.06
C ASP A 261 -3.06 6.74 2.80
N TRP A 262 -2.51 7.84 3.30
CA TRP A 262 -3.21 8.99 3.86
C TRP A 262 -4.36 8.64 4.82
N GLY A 263 -4.08 7.77 5.79
CA GLY A 263 -5.01 7.49 6.90
C GLY A 263 -5.98 6.35 6.64
N ARG A 264 -5.93 5.70 5.48
CA ARG A 264 -6.69 4.46 5.28
C ARG A 264 -6.10 3.37 6.18
N HIS A 265 -6.97 2.56 6.76
CA HIS A 265 -6.60 1.42 7.58
C HIS A 265 -7.22 0.16 6.99
N ALA A 266 -6.78 -1.01 7.47
CA ALA A 266 -7.31 -2.25 6.97
C ALA A 266 -8.68 -2.61 7.54
N TRP A 267 -9.31 -3.58 6.91
CA TRP A 267 -10.56 -4.15 7.40
C TRP A 267 -10.35 -4.88 8.74
N MET A 268 -11.21 -4.62 9.72
CA MET A 268 -11.04 -5.11 11.11
C MET A 268 -12.25 -5.92 11.59
N GLY A 269 -12.98 -6.55 10.65
CA GLY A 269 -14.27 -7.19 10.93
C GLY A 269 -14.20 -8.67 11.32
N ALA A 270 -13.03 -9.30 11.36
CA ALA A 270 -12.88 -10.69 11.77
C ALA A 270 -12.69 -10.83 13.29
N ASP A 271 -13.05 -11.99 13.84
CA ASP A 271 -12.96 -12.28 15.28
C ASP A 271 -11.52 -12.28 15.83
N TYR A 272 -10.53 -12.54 14.97
CA TYR A 272 -9.11 -12.47 15.35
C TYR A 272 -8.53 -11.05 15.25
N CYS A 273 -9.28 -10.08 14.70
CA CYS A 273 -8.84 -8.70 14.68
C CYS A 273 -8.88 -8.10 16.09
N ASN A 274 -7.92 -7.24 16.40
CA ASN A 274 -7.80 -6.60 17.70
C ASN A 274 -7.37 -5.14 17.55
N TRP A 275 -8.27 -4.21 17.87
CA TRP A 275 -8.05 -2.77 17.75
C TRP A 275 -6.96 -2.24 18.68
N ASP A 276 -6.87 -2.72 19.92
CA ASP A 276 -5.84 -2.26 20.86
C ASP A 276 -4.44 -2.71 20.39
N GLN A 277 -4.30 -3.94 19.89
CA GLN A 277 -3.06 -4.41 19.26
C GLN A 277 -2.74 -3.63 17.99
N TYR A 278 -3.74 -3.35 17.14
CA TYR A 278 -3.54 -2.60 15.91
C TYR A 278 -3.00 -1.19 16.20
N LEU A 279 -3.60 -0.46 17.15
CA LEU A 279 -3.10 0.85 17.55
C LEU A 279 -1.71 0.76 18.20
N ALA A 280 -1.44 -0.24 19.03
CA ALA A 280 -0.12 -0.46 19.60
C ALA A 280 0.94 -0.72 18.52
N SER A 281 0.60 -1.47 17.47
CA SER A 281 1.46 -1.74 16.32
C SER A 281 1.77 -0.48 15.52
N LEU A 282 0.79 0.39 15.31
CA LEU A 282 1.02 1.69 14.66
C LEU A 282 1.98 2.57 15.46
N TRP A 283 1.82 2.62 16.79
CA TRP A 283 2.76 3.35 17.65
C TRP A 283 4.14 2.70 17.72
N LYS A 284 4.24 1.37 17.64
CA LYS A 284 5.50 0.65 17.49
C LYS A 284 6.21 1.06 16.21
N LEU A 285 5.50 1.10 15.08
CA LEU A 285 6.05 1.56 13.80
C LEU A 285 6.52 3.01 13.88
N HIS A 286 5.71 3.90 14.47
CA HIS A 286 6.07 5.32 14.61
C HIS A 286 7.30 5.52 15.51
N GLY A 287 7.51 4.65 16.49
CA GLY A 287 8.68 4.65 17.37
C GLY A 287 9.86 3.81 16.88
N ASP A 288 9.76 3.16 15.72
CA ASP A 288 10.83 2.31 15.19
C ASP A 288 12.05 3.16 14.81
N LYS A 289 13.25 2.59 14.96
CA LYS A 289 14.51 3.26 14.64
C LYS A 289 14.63 3.71 13.17
N ASP A 290 13.93 3.03 12.26
CA ASP A 290 13.95 3.33 10.83
C ASP A 290 12.78 4.25 10.42
N ALA A 291 11.86 4.58 11.34
CA ALA A 291 10.62 5.28 11.02
C ALA A 291 10.83 6.63 10.33
N ALA A 292 11.83 7.39 10.79
CA ALA A 292 12.19 8.68 10.21
C ALA A 292 12.94 8.56 8.86
N LEU A 293 13.37 7.35 8.48
CA LEU A 293 14.07 7.10 7.23
C LEU A 293 13.13 6.64 6.13
N TRP A 294 12.02 5.94 6.46
CA TRP A 294 11.08 5.44 5.47
C TRP A 294 10.56 6.56 4.58
N GLN A 295 10.83 6.41 3.28
CA GLN A 295 10.41 7.35 2.26
C GLN A 295 9.21 6.78 1.50
N MET A 296 9.32 5.55 1.02
CA MET A 296 8.30 4.89 0.20
C MET A 296 7.49 3.86 0.99
N LEU A 297 6.17 3.92 0.86
CA LEU A 297 5.20 3.02 1.46
C LEU A 297 4.65 2.08 0.39
N LEU A 298 4.80 0.78 0.61
CA LEU A 298 4.26 -0.28 -0.23
C LEU A 298 3.16 -1.02 0.54
N PRO A 299 1.88 -0.60 0.42
CA PRO A 299 0.77 -1.24 1.12
C PRO A 299 0.27 -2.50 0.45
N GLY A 300 -0.53 -3.27 1.17
CA GLY A 300 -1.24 -4.44 0.63
C GLY A 300 -2.38 -4.05 -0.33
N HIS A 301 -2.99 -2.88 -0.12
CA HIS A 301 -4.05 -2.34 -0.98
C HIS A 301 -3.89 -0.85 -1.24
N GLY A 302 -4.40 -0.41 -2.38
CA GLY A 302 -4.62 0.99 -2.67
C GLY A 302 -3.41 1.68 -3.27
N THR A 303 -3.21 2.91 -2.83
CA THR A 303 -2.19 3.83 -3.34
C THR A 303 -0.81 3.52 -2.80
N ILE A 304 0.18 3.51 -3.67
CA ILE A 304 1.60 3.51 -3.28
C ILE A 304 2.03 4.95 -3.04
N ASP A 305 2.61 5.23 -1.87
CA ASP A 305 3.14 6.54 -1.51
C ASP A 305 4.66 6.54 -1.70
N LEU A 306 5.19 7.46 -2.51
CA LEU A 306 6.60 7.44 -2.92
C LEU A 306 7.51 8.31 -2.02
N ASP A 307 6.93 9.20 -1.22
CA ASP A 307 7.69 10.12 -0.37
C ASP A 307 7.03 10.50 0.97
N GLY A 308 5.81 10.00 1.24
CA GLY A 308 4.98 10.40 2.39
C GLY A 308 4.76 9.35 3.48
N THR A 309 5.63 8.33 3.59
CA THR A 309 5.40 7.18 4.50
C THR A 309 5.08 7.57 5.95
N GLY A 310 5.87 8.48 6.54
CA GLY A 310 5.69 8.90 7.93
C GLY A 310 4.37 9.64 8.17
N ASP A 311 3.96 10.47 7.21
CA ASP A 311 2.70 11.21 7.27
C ASP A 311 1.50 10.30 7.06
N SER A 312 1.59 9.34 6.15
CA SER A 312 0.59 8.28 5.97
C SER A 312 0.43 7.47 7.26
N LEU A 313 1.51 7.02 7.89
CA LEU A 313 1.48 6.33 9.19
C LEU A 313 0.81 7.19 10.27
N TYR A 314 1.19 8.47 10.38
CA TYR A 314 0.61 9.36 11.37
C TYR A 314 -0.89 9.60 11.12
N ALA A 315 -1.32 9.75 9.86
CA ALA A 315 -2.73 9.86 9.50
C ALA A 315 -3.51 8.59 9.90
N VAL A 316 -2.93 7.40 9.73
CA VAL A 316 -3.58 6.14 10.15
C VAL A 316 -3.75 6.10 11.67
N ILE A 317 -2.72 6.51 12.42
CA ILE A 317 -2.80 6.64 13.88
C ILE A 317 -3.96 7.55 14.29
N GLN A 318 -4.14 8.70 13.63
CA GLN A 318 -5.22 9.63 13.93
C GLN A 318 -6.60 9.02 13.67
N ILE A 319 -6.80 8.41 12.50
CA ILE A 319 -8.08 7.79 12.12
C ILE A 319 -8.43 6.63 13.05
N VAL A 320 -7.48 5.73 13.32
CA VAL A 320 -7.67 4.57 14.20
C VAL A 320 -7.92 5.02 15.64
N SER A 321 -7.21 6.04 16.13
CA SER A 321 -7.45 6.59 17.47
C SER A 321 -8.86 7.16 17.59
N GLU A 322 -9.37 7.83 16.56
CA GLU A 322 -10.74 8.34 16.54
C GLU A 322 -11.78 7.22 16.50
N ILE A 323 -11.56 6.17 15.69
CA ILE A 323 -12.40 4.97 15.70
C ILE A 323 -12.44 4.37 17.10
N MET A 324 -11.28 4.14 17.73
CA MET A 324 -11.19 3.57 19.07
C MET A 324 -11.87 4.45 20.13
N ARG A 325 -11.71 5.78 20.05
CA ARG A 325 -12.41 6.72 20.93
C ARG A 325 -13.92 6.57 20.82
N ARG A 326 -14.46 6.53 19.60
CA ARG A 326 -15.90 6.31 19.36
C ARG A 326 -16.38 4.95 19.85
N ARG A 327 -15.59 3.90 19.63
CA ARG A 327 -15.91 2.53 20.11
C ARG A 327 -15.94 2.44 21.63
N ARG A 328 -14.97 3.05 22.31
CA ARG A 328 -14.95 3.15 23.79
C ARG A 328 -16.14 3.96 24.34
N ALA A 329 -16.69 4.87 23.54
CA ALA A 329 -17.93 5.59 23.85
C ALA A 329 -19.22 4.82 23.47
N GLY A 330 -19.12 3.56 23.01
CA GLY A 330 -20.26 2.69 22.70
C GLY A 330 -20.66 2.63 21.22
N SER A 331 -19.91 3.25 20.31
CA SER A 331 -20.13 3.10 18.86
C SER A 331 -19.66 1.73 18.34
N THR A 332 -20.25 1.25 17.26
CA THR A 332 -19.85 0.02 16.55
C THR A 332 -19.13 0.34 15.23
N ILE A 333 -18.58 1.55 15.08
CA ILE A 333 -17.89 1.94 13.85
C ILE A 333 -16.59 1.15 13.69
N ASP A 334 -16.39 0.62 12.47
CA ASP A 334 -15.17 -0.10 12.07
C ASP A 334 -14.47 0.57 10.89
N TRP A 335 -15.04 1.65 10.35
CA TRP A 335 -14.50 2.35 9.19
C TRP A 335 -14.78 3.85 9.26
N LEU A 336 -13.75 4.66 9.01
CA LEU A 336 -13.86 6.08 8.70
C LEU A 336 -13.13 6.34 7.40
N ASN A 337 -13.79 6.98 6.43
CA ASN A 337 -13.12 7.37 5.19
C ASN A 337 -12.20 8.57 5.49
N PRO A 338 -10.86 8.43 5.37
CA PRO A 338 -9.95 9.51 5.72
C PRO A 338 -10.13 10.73 4.82
N TYR A 339 -10.46 10.56 3.54
CA TYR A 339 -10.67 11.67 2.63
C TYR A 339 -11.85 12.55 3.10
N GLU A 340 -12.94 11.93 3.55
CA GLU A 340 -14.08 12.66 4.12
C GLU A 340 -13.69 13.40 5.40
N VAL A 341 -13.00 12.72 6.32
CA VAL A 341 -12.57 13.30 7.61
C VAL A 341 -11.64 14.49 7.38
N PHE A 342 -10.58 14.32 6.60
CA PHE A 342 -9.62 15.40 6.31
C PHE A 342 -10.25 16.53 5.49
N TRP A 343 -11.25 16.24 4.67
CA TRP A 343 -11.97 17.29 3.94
C TRP A 343 -12.75 18.18 4.91
N GLN A 344 -13.50 17.59 5.85
CA GLN A 344 -14.24 18.33 6.87
C GLN A 344 -13.29 19.19 7.71
N LEU A 345 -12.18 18.61 8.17
CA LEU A 345 -11.14 19.30 8.91
C LEU A 345 -10.56 20.51 8.15
N LYS A 346 -10.32 20.36 6.84
CA LYS A 346 -9.87 21.46 5.98
C LYS A 346 -10.87 22.61 5.94
N GLN A 347 -12.17 22.33 5.87
CA GLN A 347 -13.21 23.38 5.88
C GLN A 347 -13.29 24.12 7.22
N GLU A 348 -12.99 23.44 8.33
CA GLU A 348 -13.03 24.01 9.68
C GLU A 348 -11.73 24.74 10.09
N GLY A 349 -10.76 24.81 9.19
CA GLY A 349 -9.46 25.44 9.45
C GLY A 349 -8.55 24.59 10.35
N GLY A 350 -8.73 23.28 10.37
CA GLY A 350 -7.84 22.32 11.06
C GLY A 350 -8.01 22.23 12.58
N LYS A 351 -9.11 22.77 13.15
CA LYS A 351 -9.27 22.93 14.61
C LYS A 351 -9.52 21.62 15.39
N GLU A 352 -10.03 20.56 14.79
CA GLU A 352 -10.36 19.33 15.56
C GLU A 352 -9.18 18.38 15.77
N LEU A 353 -8.11 18.42 14.95
CA LEU A 353 -6.94 17.52 15.13
C LEU A 353 -6.07 17.86 16.35
N GLU A 354 -6.21 19.05 16.96
CA GLU A 354 -5.54 19.35 18.23
C GLU A 354 -6.11 18.51 19.39
N VAL A 355 -7.35 18.05 19.30
CA VAL A 355 -8.00 17.22 20.32
C VAL A 355 -7.49 15.77 20.32
N LEU A 356 -6.95 15.29 19.20
CA LEU A 356 -6.35 13.95 19.09
C LEU A 356 -4.90 13.88 19.61
N ARG A 357 -4.33 15.00 20.10
CA ARG A 357 -3.00 15.06 20.72
C ARG A 357 -3.01 14.83 22.24
N SER A 358 -4.18 14.83 22.88
CA SER A 358 -4.36 14.51 24.30
C SER A 358 -4.69 13.03 24.49
#